data_AF-A0A1G2K1N8-F1
#
_entry.id   AF-A0A1G2K1N8-F1
#
_cell.length_a   1.000
_cell.length_b   1.000
_cell.length_c   1.000
_cell.angle_alpha   90.00
_cell.angle_beta   90.00
_cell.angle_gamma   90.00
#
_symmetry.space_group_name_H-M   'P 1'
#
loop_
_entity.id
_entity.type
_entity.pdbx_description
1 polymer ?
#
loop_
_entity_poly.entity_id
_entity_poly.type
_entity_poly.pdbx_seq_one_letter_code
_entity_poly.pdbx_strand_id
1 'polypeptide(L)'
;MTKTIGKYLLAIGAVAAVGFGVLFFIQYLRNAEDPEKQAQKYMEALEKAYREDQYGGNTPEETLQLFIDALKKGDTDLAAKYFIIDEQEKWKEKLKNLANQSKLNAVIEDIEKAVLEKDEDGIVVFGYDKYFEGGKTTIQDKNFEVPAGISHQNIRLGRGPNNKWKIIDL
;
A
#
# COMPACT_ATOMS: atom_id res chain seq x y z
N MET A 1 -67.68 10.40 -27.48
CA MET A 1 -66.41 9.87 -28.05
C MET A 1 -65.15 10.39 -27.33
N THR A 2 -65.25 11.29 -26.35
CA THR A 2 -64.12 11.89 -25.60
C THR A 2 -63.65 11.08 -24.38
N LYS A 3 -64.51 10.25 -23.77
CA LYS A 3 -64.19 9.46 -22.57
C LYS A 3 -63.22 8.29 -22.81
N THR A 4 -63.12 7.78 -24.04
CA THR A 4 -62.22 6.68 -24.40
C THR A 4 -60.81 7.18 -24.67
N ILE A 5 -60.66 8.33 -25.36
CA ILE A 5 -59.37 8.96 -25.67
C ILE A 5 -58.58 9.30 -24.40
N GLY A 6 -59.25 9.82 -23.36
CA GLY A 6 -58.60 10.12 -22.08
C GLY A 6 -58.01 8.89 -21.36
N LYS A 7 -58.61 7.70 -21.54
CA LYS A 7 -58.11 6.46 -20.94
C LYS A 7 -56.83 5.96 -21.61
N TYR A 8 -56.75 6.09 -22.94
CA TYR A 8 -55.53 5.73 -23.68
C TYR A 8 -54.37 6.70 -23.39
N LEU A 9 -54.64 7.99 -23.24
CA LEU A 9 -53.61 8.97 -22.84
C LEU A 9 -53.08 8.70 -21.43
N LEU A 10 -53.95 8.32 -20.48
CA LEU A 10 -53.53 7.88 -19.14
C LEU A 10 -52.68 6.60 -19.18
N ALA A 11 -53.08 5.62 -19.98
CA ALA A 11 -52.33 4.37 -20.12
C ALA A 11 -50.94 4.61 -20.74
N ILE A 12 -50.85 5.46 -21.78
CA ILE A 12 -49.58 5.83 -22.40
C ILE A 12 -48.69 6.62 -21.42
N GLY A 13 -49.28 7.55 -20.66
CA GLY A 13 -48.57 8.29 -19.62
C GLY A 13 -48.02 7.39 -18.52
N ALA A 14 -48.78 6.37 -18.09
CA ALA A 14 -48.33 5.39 -17.12
C ALA A 14 -47.18 4.51 -17.65
N VAL A 15 -47.26 4.05 -18.90
CA VAL A 15 -46.19 3.28 -19.55
C VAL A 15 -44.92 4.14 -19.70
N ALA A 16 -45.07 5.41 -20.09
CA ALA A 16 -43.96 6.34 -20.17
C ALA A 16 -43.31 6.57 -18.79
N ALA A 17 -44.10 6.78 -17.75
CA ALA A 17 -43.59 6.96 -16.38
C ALA A 17 -42.83 5.73 -15.86
N VAL A 18 -43.32 4.52 -16.14
CA VAL A 18 -42.62 3.27 -15.81
C VAL A 18 -41.33 3.15 -16.61
N GLY A 19 -41.36 3.44 -17.92
CA GLY A 19 -40.16 3.44 -18.76
C GLY A 19 -39.09 4.41 -18.27
N PHE A 20 -39.47 5.65 -17.93
CA PHE A 20 -38.57 6.63 -17.33
C PHE A 20 -38.07 6.19 -15.96
N GLY A 21 -38.93 5.60 -15.11
CA GLY A 21 -38.54 5.06 -13.82
C GLY A 21 -37.47 3.97 -13.93
N VAL A 22 -37.61 3.05 -14.89
CA VAL A 22 -36.61 2.00 -15.15
C VAL A 22 -35.29 2.60 -15.64
N LEU A 23 -35.33 3.59 -16.55
CA LEU A 23 -34.12 4.27 -17.01
C LEU A 23 -33.40 5.02 -15.89
N PHE A 24 -34.15 5.73 -15.03
CA PHE A 24 -33.60 6.40 -13.86
C PHE A 24 -33.01 5.41 -12.86
N PHE A 25 -33.65 4.26 -12.65
CA PHE A 25 -33.18 3.21 -11.76
C PHE A 25 -31.89 2.55 -12.28
N ILE A 26 -31.81 2.25 -13.58
CA ILE A 26 -30.58 1.74 -14.22
C ILE A 26 -29.44 2.77 -14.11
N GLN A 27 -29.73 4.05 -14.35
CA GLN A 27 -28.75 5.12 -14.20
C GLN A 27 -28.28 5.28 -12.74
N TYR A 28 -29.18 5.10 -11.77
CA TYR A 28 -28.86 5.14 -10.35
C TYR A 28 -27.92 3.99 -9.96
N LEU A 29 -28.21 2.77 -10.40
CA LEU A 29 -27.33 1.61 -10.17
C LEU A 29 -25.94 1.82 -10.80
N ARG A 30 -25.88 2.33 -12.04
CA ARG A 30 -24.61 2.58 -12.73
C ARG A 30 -23.73 3.63 -12.04
N ASN A 31 -24.33 4.65 -11.42
CA ASN A 31 -23.61 5.69 -10.68
C ASN A 31 -23.07 5.23 -9.32
N ALA A 32 -23.60 4.15 -8.74
CA ALA A 32 -23.16 3.60 -7.46
C ALA A 32 -21.86 2.78 -7.58
N GLU A 33 -21.63 2.16 -8.74
CA GLU A 33 -20.45 1.35 -9.05
C GLU A 33 -19.39 2.10 -9.85
N ASP A 34 -19.45 3.44 -9.90
CA ASP A 34 -18.50 4.22 -10.69
C ASP A 34 -17.08 4.13 -10.10
N PRO A 35 -16.16 3.38 -10.74
CA PRO A 35 -14.83 3.14 -10.19
C PRO A 35 -14.01 4.44 -10.12
N GLU A 36 -14.32 5.43 -10.97
CA GLU A 36 -13.62 6.72 -10.98
C GLU A 36 -13.89 7.49 -9.69
N LYS A 37 -15.13 7.48 -9.19
CA LYS A 37 -15.48 8.15 -7.93
C LYS A 37 -14.87 7.45 -6.72
N GLN A 38 -14.77 6.13 -6.74
CA GLN A 38 -14.10 5.39 -5.67
C GLN A 38 -12.60 5.69 -5.66
N ALA A 39 -11.97 5.69 -6.83
CA ALA A 39 -10.58 6.09 -6.97
C ALA A 39 -10.34 7.53 -6.50
N GLN A 40 -11.19 8.49 -6.89
CA GLN A 40 -11.10 9.88 -6.42
C GLN A 40 -11.19 9.98 -4.89
N LYS A 41 -12.19 9.34 -4.27
CA LYS A 41 -12.32 9.32 -2.80
C LYS A 41 -11.11 8.69 -2.11
N TYR A 42 -10.58 7.61 -2.67
CA TYR A 42 -9.37 6.96 -2.15
C TYR A 42 -8.18 7.92 -2.23
N MET A 43 -7.99 8.58 -3.36
CA MET A 43 -6.89 9.55 -3.55
C MET A 43 -7.02 10.75 -2.61
N GLU A 44 -8.22 11.29 -2.42
CA GLU A 44 -8.48 12.38 -1.46
C GLU A 44 -8.18 11.96 -0.01
N ALA A 45 -8.60 10.75 0.37
CA ALA A 45 -8.33 10.19 1.69
C ALA A 45 -6.82 9.95 1.91
N LEU A 46 -6.14 9.41 0.90
CA LEU A 46 -4.71 9.17 0.92
C LEU A 46 -3.93 10.48 1.01
N GLU A 47 -4.28 11.49 0.20
CA GLU A 47 -3.67 12.81 0.24
C GLU A 47 -3.88 13.47 1.62
N LYS A 48 -5.07 13.33 2.20
CA LYS A 48 -5.35 13.80 3.57
C LYS A 48 -4.46 13.08 4.59
N ALA A 49 -4.33 11.76 4.49
CA ALA A 49 -3.48 10.97 5.39
C ALA A 49 -2.01 11.43 5.30
N TYR A 50 -1.49 11.67 4.09
CA TYR A 50 -0.14 12.22 3.92
C TYR A 50 0.00 13.64 4.50
N ARG A 51 -0.98 14.52 4.32
CA ARG A 51 -0.93 15.89 4.90
C ARG A 51 -0.87 15.89 6.42
N GLU A 52 -1.56 14.94 7.06
CA GLU A 52 -1.61 14.81 8.52
C GLU A 52 -0.43 14.00 9.10
N ASP A 53 0.27 13.25 8.24
CA ASP A 53 1.40 12.41 8.60
C ASP A 53 2.67 13.24 8.82
N GLN A 54 3.20 13.14 10.03
CA GLN A 54 4.39 13.87 10.49
C GLN A 54 5.65 12.99 10.52
N TYR A 55 5.54 11.70 10.21
CA TYR A 55 6.63 10.74 10.36
C TYR A 55 7.54 10.76 9.13
N GLY A 56 8.84 10.54 9.36
CA GLY A 56 9.86 10.57 8.33
C GLY A 56 10.81 11.75 8.47
N GLY A 57 12.04 11.54 8.02
CA GLY A 57 13.09 12.54 8.00
C GLY A 57 12.96 13.52 6.83
N ASN A 58 13.76 14.57 6.88
CA ASN A 58 13.95 15.51 5.78
C ASN A 58 14.94 14.94 4.74
N THR A 59 15.74 13.95 5.13
CA THR A 59 16.62 13.18 4.24
C THR A 59 16.27 11.68 4.27
N PRO A 60 16.65 10.91 3.24
CA PRO A 60 16.43 9.46 3.24
C PRO A 60 17.21 8.76 4.35
N GLU A 61 18.44 9.20 4.64
CA GLU A 61 19.28 8.66 5.72
C GLU A 61 18.65 8.92 7.09
N GLU A 62 18.11 10.13 7.32
CA GLU A 62 17.41 10.46 8.56
C GLU A 62 16.20 9.54 8.76
N THR A 63 15.45 9.26 7.69
CA THR A 63 14.30 8.34 7.76
C THR A 63 14.72 6.91 8.05
N LEU A 64 15.76 6.42 7.39
CA LEU A 64 16.29 5.09 7.63
C LEU A 64 16.80 4.95 9.07
N GLN A 65 17.48 5.96 9.60
CA GLN A 65 17.95 5.97 10.98
C GLN A 65 16.78 5.98 11.99
N LEU A 66 15.76 6.82 11.77
CA LEU A 66 14.56 6.85 12.60
C LEU A 66 13.84 5.49 12.63
N PHE A 67 13.81 4.81 11.48
CA PHE A 67 13.29 3.45 11.36
C PHE A 67 14.12 2.44 12.17
N ILE A 68 15.44 2.40 11.98
CA ILE A 68 16.35 1.55 12.76
C ILE A 68 16.18 1.80 14.27
N ASP A 69 16.11 3.06 14.69
CA ASP A 69 15.98 3.43 16.09
C ASP A 69 14.65 2.96 16.70
N ALA A 70 13.56 3.00 15.93
CA ALA A 70 12.28 2.43 16.36
C ALA A 70 12.35 0.91 16.49
N LEU A 71 13.00 0.22 15.53
CA LEU A 71 13.22 -1.23 15.61
C LEU A 71 14.07 -1.62 16.83
N LYS A 72 15.15 -0.90 17.12
CA LYS A 72 16.01 -1.12 18.30
C LYS A 72 15.26 -0.97 19.61
N LYS A 73 14.24 -0.11 19.65
CA LYS A 73 13.34 0.07 20.81
C LYS A 73 12.24 -1.00 20.87
N GLY A 74 12.14 -1.88 19.87
CA GLY A 74 11.05 -2.84 19.71
C GLY A 74 9.71 -2.18 19.36
N ASP A 75 9.72 -0.90 18.98
CA ASP A 75 8.50 -0.15 18.68
C ASP A 75 8.08 -0.38 17.22
N THR A 76 7.46 -1.54 17.00
CA THR A 76 6.97 -1.95 15.66
C THR A 76 5.89 -1.02 15.12
N ASP A 77 5.12 -0.38 16.01
CA ASP A 77 4.05 0.55 15.62
C ASP A 77 4.65 1.87 15.12
N LEU A 78 5.71 2.39 15.76
CA LEU A 78 6.44 3.55 15.26
C LEU A 78 7.24 3.24 13.99
N ALA A 79 7.94 2.10 13.96
CA ALA A 79 8.75 1.70 12.81
C ALA A 79 7.91 1.62 11.52
N ALA A 80 6.68 1.08 11.63
CA ALA A 80 5.76 1.00 10.50
C ALA A 80 5.35 2.37 9.93
N LYS A 81 5.33 3.44 10.73
CA LYS A 81 4.93 4.78 10.27
C LYS A 81 5.93 5.45 9.33
N TYR A 82 7.15 4.94 9.27
CA TYR A 82 8.16 5.42 8.31
C TYR A 82 7.95 4.84 6.91
N PHE A 83 7.04 3.87 6.75
CA PHE A 83 6.61 3.40 5.44
C PHE A 83 5.56 4.35 4.82
N ILE A 84 5.40 4.26 3.49
CA ILE A 84 4.28 4.86 2.78
C ILE A 84 2.95 4.40 3.38
N ILE A 85 1.93 5.28 3.37
CA ILE A 85 0.66 5.10 4.10
C ILE A 85 0.02 3.72 3.82
N ASP A 86 -0.02 3.31 2.56
CA ASP A 86 -0.65 2.07 2.12
C ASP A 86 0.06 0.80 2.62
N GLU A 87 1.34 0.92 2.99
CA GLU A 87 2.19 -0.19 3.43
C GLU A 87 2.32 -0.27 4.96
N GLN A 88 1.89 0.76 5.72
CA GLN A 88 2.11 0.83 7.16
C GLN A 88 1.48 -0.34 7.92
N GLU A 89 0.23 -0.70 7.63
CA GLU A 89 -0.44 -1.79 8.37
C GLU A 89 0.21 -3.14 8.06
N LYS A 90 0.54 -3.40 6.79
CA LYS A 90 1.24 -4.62 6.37
C LYS A 90 2.61 -4.74 7.04
N TRP A 91 3.39 -3.66 7.09
CA TRP A 91 4.69 -3.68 7.73
C TRP A 91 4.61 -3.77 9.24
N LYS A 92 3.62 -3.13 9.86
CA LYS A 92 3.35 -3.30 11.29
C LYS A 92 3.12 -4.76 11.66
N GLU A 93 2.27 -5.47 10.93
CA GLU A 93 2.05 -6.90 11.14
C GLU A 93 3.32 -7.73 10.91
N LYS A 94 4.04 -7.46 9.81
CA LYS A 94 5.30 -8.15 9.49
C LYS A 94 6.36 -7.94 10.57
N LEU A 95 6.53 -6.72 11.06
CA LEU A 95 7.48 -6.36 12.12
C LEU A 95 7.09 -6.98 13.46
N LYS A 96 5.80 -7.02 13.81
CA LYS A 96 5.31 -7.73 15.00
C LYS A 96 5.63 -9.23 14.93
N ASN A 97 5.41 -9.84 13.78
CA ASN A 97 5.75 -11.25 13.56
C ASN A 97 7.26 -11.50 13.67
N LEU A 98 8.09 -10.61 13.13
CA LEU A 98 9.56 -10.69 13.26
C LEU A 98 10.02 -10.52 14.71
N ALA A 99 9.41 -9.60 15.45
CA ALA A 99 9.68 -9.40 16.87
C ALA A 99 9.32 -10.65 17.68
N ASN A 100 8.14 -11.23 17.45
CA ASN A 100 7.69 -12.47 18.11
C ASN A 100 8.58 -13.69 17.80
N GLN A 101 9.27 -13.68 16.66
CA GLN A 101 10.21 -14.73 16.26
C GLN A 101 11.65 -14.46 16.70
N SER A 102 11.90 -13.39 17.47
CA SER A 102 13.24 -12.93 17.85
C SER A 102 14.17 -12.66 16.66
N LYS A 103 13.60 -12.32 15.49
CA LYS A 103 14.32 -12.06 14.24
C LYS A 103 14.60 -10.57 14.00
N LEU A 104 14.06 -9.69 14.85
CA LEU A 104 14.20 -8.24 14.68
C LEU A 104 15.66 -7.79 14.67
N ASN A 105 16.49 -8.35 15.56
CA ASN A 105 17.92 -8.01 15.63
C ASN A 105 18.66 -8.37 14.34
N ALA A 106 18.38 -9.53 13.75
CA ALA A 106 18.99 -9.92 12.47
C ALA A 106 18.60 -8.96 11.35
N VAL A 107 17.35 -8.48 11.34
CA VAL A 107 16.90 -7.47 10.38
C VAL A 107 17.61 -6.13 10.59
N ILE A 108 17.78 -5.70 11.84
CA ILE A 108 18.53 -4.47 12.17
C ILE A 108 19.98 -4.59 11.70
N GLU A 109 20.67 -5.69 12.04
CA GLU A 109 22.08 -5.93 11.66
C GLU A 109 22.29 -5.96 10.14
N ASP A 110 21.31 -6.43 9.39
CA ASP A 110 21.33 -6.43 7.94
C ASP A 110 21.18 -5.01 7.38
N ILE A 111 20.20 -4.26 7.87
CA ILE A 111 19.87 -2.90 7.39
C ILE A 111 20.94 -1.87 7.78
N GLU A 112 21.61 -2.04 8.92
CA GLU A 112 22.71 -1.17 9.33
C GLU A 112 23.94 -1.25 8.41
N LYS A 113 24.05 -2.31 7.61
CA LYS A 113 25.11 -2.45 6.59
C LYS A 113 24.75 -1.77 5.28
N ALA A 114 23.53 -1.26 5.15
CA ALA A 114 23.05 -0.70 3.91
C ALA A 114 23.81 0.57 3.54
N VAL A 115 24.24 0.63 2.28
CA VAL A 115 24.99 1.76 1.71
C VAL A 115 24.17 2.39 0.60
N LEU A 116 24.29 3.71 0.44
CA LEU A 116 23.64 4.43 -0.65
C LEU A 116 24.19 3.92 -2.00
N GLU A 117 23.32 3.38 -2.84
CA GLU A 117 23.70 2.88 -4.18
C GLU A 117 23.18 3.76 -5.30
N LYS A 118 21.98 4.32 -5.12
CA LYS A 118 21.30 5.10 -6.15
C LYS A 118 20.48 6.23 -5.55
N ASP A 119 20.50 7.39 -6.23
CA ASP A 119 19.64 8.54 -5.97
C ASP A 119 19.25 9.15 -7.33
N GLU A 120 18.14 8.67 -7.91
CA GLU A 120 17.59 9.21 -9.16
C GLU A 120 16.07 9.17 -9.14
N ASP A 121 15.43 10.06 -9.90
CA ASP A 121 13.97 10.11 -10.10
C ASP A 121 13.15 10.24 -8.79
N GLY A 122 13.73 10.87 -7.76
CA GLY A 122 13.09 11.04 -6.46
C GLY A 122 13.00 9.76 -5.61
N ILE A 123 13.73 8.72 -6.03
CA ILE A 123 13.87 7.46 -5.31
C ILE A 123 15.33 7.26 -4.92
N VAL A 124 15.53 6.98 -3.64
CA VAL A 124 16.83 6.66 -3.06
C VAL A 124 16.87 5.18 -2.69
N VAL A 125 17.94 4.49 -3.05
CA VAL A 125 18.11 3.06 -2.82
C VAL A 125 19.35 2.85 -1.96
N PHE A 126 19.14 2.17 -0.83
CA PHE A 126 20.23 1.60 -0.03
C PHE A 126 20.32 0.11 -0.26
N GLY A 127 21.49 -0.39 -0.63
CA GLY A 127 21.75 -1.79 -0.89
C GLY A 127 22.58 -2.44 0.22
N TYR A 128 22.30 -3.71 0.53
CA TYR A 128 23.13 -4.52 1.41
C TYR A 128 23.15 -5.98 0.99
N ASP A 129 24.24 -6.66 1.32
CA ASP A 129 24.43 -8.07 1.05
C ASP A 129 24.08 -8.93 2.26
N LYS A 130 23.22 -9.93 2.04
CA LYS A 130 22.82 -10.90 3.04
C LYS A 130 23.35 -12.29 2.71
N TYR A 131 24.10 -12.88 3.64
CA TYR A 131 24.53 -14.26 3.53
C TYR A 131 23.41 -15.23 3.92
N PHE A 132 23.31 -16.34 3.19
CA PHE A 132 22.44 -17.45 3.56
C PHE A 132 23.22 -18.76 3.50
N GLU A 133 23.07 -19.61 4.52
CA GLU A 133 23.87 -20.83 4.74
C GLU A 133 23.57 -21.99 3.75
N GLY A 134 22.67 -21.78 2.78
CA GLY A 134 22.21 -22.84 1.90
C GLY A 134 21.39 -23.90 2.65
N GLY A 135 20.92 -24.92 1.94
CA GLY A 135 20.16 -26.00 2.55
C GLY A 135 19.30 -26.79 1.57
N LYS A 136 18.62 -27.81 2.09
CA LYS A 136 17.68 -28.62 1.30
C LYS A 136 16.28 -28.05 1.44
N THR A 137 15.62 -27.82 0.31
CA THR A 137 14.21 -27.40 0.26
C THR A 137 13.42 -28.36 -0.62
N THR A 138 12.13 -28.49 -0.34
CA THR A 138 11.21 -29.33 -1.12
C THR A 138 10.18 -28.44 -1.79
N ILE A 139 10.14 -28.46 -3.12
CA ILE A 139 9.17 -27.73 -3.94
C ILE A 139 8.49 -28.75 -4.85
N GLN A 140 7.16 -28.86 -4.76
CA GLN A 140 6.36 -29.79 -5.57
C GLN A 140 6.90 -31.24 -5.49
N ASP A 141 7.12 -31.74 -4.27
CA ASP A 141 7.66 -33.08 -3.97
C ASP A 141 9.05 -33.39 -4.55
N LYS A 142 9.76 -32.36 -5.05
CA LYS A 142 11.14 -32.47 -5.52
C LYS A 142 12.09 -31.79 -4.54
N ASN A 143 13.17 -32.48 -4.22
CA ASN A 143 14.22 -31.98 -3.35
C ASN A 143 15.24 -31.18 -4.15
N PHE A 144 15.49 -29.95 -3.72
CA PHE A 144 16.49 -29.05 -4.27
C PHE A 144 17.53 -28.75 -3.20
N GLU A 145 18.79 -28.78 -3.60
CA GLU A 145 19.90 -28.31 -2.79
C GLU A 145 20.21 -26.88 -3.20
N VAL A 146 19.97 -25.95 -2.27
CA VAL A 146 20.26 -24.54 -2.44
C VAL A 146 21.68 -24.32 -1.91
N PRO A 147 22.65 -23.96 -2.77
CA PRO A 147 24.00 -23.67 -2.30
C PRO A 147 23.99 -22.42 -1.42
N ALA A 148 24.90 -22.35 -0.46
CA ALA A 148 25.11 -21.11 0.29
C ALA A 148 25.50 -19.97 -0.66
N GLY A 149 25.10 -18.75 -0.33
CA GLY A 149 25.32 -17.62 -1.22
C GLY A 149 25.09 -16.28 -0.57
N ILE A 150 25.21 -15.25 -1.41
CA ILE A 150 24.95 -13.85 -1.05
C ILE A 150 23.73 -13.41 -1.85
N SER A 151 22.76 -12.82 -1.16
CA SER A 151 21.61 -12.18 -1.77
C SER A 151 21.68 -10.69 -1.52
N HIS A 152 21.67 -9.93 -2.61
CA HIS A 152 21.63 -8.47 -2.56
C HIS A 152 20.19 -7.99 -2.28
N GLN A 153 20.04 -7.10 -1.31
CA GLN A 153 18.76 -6.57 -0.85
C GLN A 153 18.74 -5.05 -0.97
N ASN A 154 17.57 -4.49 -1.23
CA ASN A 154 17.37 -3.06 -1.45
C ASN A 154 16.34 -2.49 -0.51
N ILE A 155 16.63 -1.31 0.01
CA ILE A 155 15.69 -0.47 0.78
C ILE A 155 15.42 0.74 -0.08
N ARG A 156 14.18 0.88 -0.58
CA ARG A 156 13.82 2.00 -1.45
C ARG A 156 13.05 3.02 -0.65
N LEU A 157 13.49 4.27 -0.73
CA LEU A 157 12.83 5.39 -0.12
C LEU A 157 12.39 6.38 -1.20
N GLY A 158 11.25 7.01 -0.97
CA GLY A 158 10.73 8.07 -1.82
C GLY A 158 10.23 9.24 -1.01
N ARG A 159 10.12 10.40 -1.66
CA ARG A 159 9.59 11.61 -1.04
C ARG A 159 8.07 11.62 -1.12
N GLY A 160 7.42 11.64 0.04
CA GLY A 160 5.96 11.75 0.16
C GLY A 160 5.45 13.16 -0.19
N PRO A 161 4.13 13.32 -0.44
CA PRO A 161 3.51 14.62 -0.70
C PRO A 161 3.70 15.64 0.44
N ASN A 162 3.94 15.16 1.66
CA ASN A 162 4.25 15.97 2.84
C ASN A 162 5.72 16.41 2.95
N ASN A 163 6.52 16.24 1.89
CA ASN A 163 7.96 16.50 1.85
C ASN A 163 8.80 15.69 2.84
N LYS A 164 8.24 14.61 3.40
CA LYS A 164 8.97 13.65 4.23
C LYS A 164 9.40 12.45 3.41
N TRP A 165 10.58 11.92 3.72
CA TRP A 165 11.03 10.66 3.13
C TRP A 165 10.31 9.49 3.79
N LYS A 166 9.96 8.48 2.97
CA LYS A 166 9.23 7.28 3.36
C LYS A 166 9.86 6.06 2.75
N ILE A 167 9.83 4.96 3.49
CA ILE A 167 10.22 3.64 3.01
C ILE A 167 9.08 3.09 2.13
N ILE A 168 9.42 2.73 0.91
CA ILE A 168 8.50 2.13 -0.05
C ILE A 168 8.50 0.62 0.12
N ASP A 169 9.70 0.02 0.17
CA ASP A 169 9.89 -1.42 0.32
C ASP A 169 11.22 -1.76 1.01
N LEU A 170 11.28 -3.00 1.48
CA LEU A 170 12.36 -3.62 2.26
C LEU A 170 12.36 -5.13 2.03
#